data_AF-A0AAV9W4H7-F1
#
_entry.id   AF-A0AAV9W4H7-F1
#
_cell.length_a   1.000
_cell.length_b   1.000
_cell.length_c   1.000
_cell.angle_alpha   90.00
_cell.angle_beta   90.00
_cell.angle_gamma   90.00
#
_symmetry.space_group_name_H-M   'P 1'
#
loop_
_entity.id
_entity.type
_entity.pdbx_description
1 polymer ?
#
loop_
_entity_poly.entity_id
_entity_poly.type
_entity_poly.pdbx_seq_one_letter_code
_entity_poly.pdbx_strand_id
1 'polypeptide(L)'
;MKFSIVAIATALVSVRVAAAPVDNANWPAELLKRQAPGTPLYYCHDNCGQAVAGSRKTGYCSSIAFIHNYANCIQCSGPDNYNIWGYYNTTLIPAGGACGFPTTPDSGTQPDVGPAIPDGGVWP
;
A
#
# COMPACT_ATOMS: atom_id res chain seq x y z
N MET A 1 -26.62 -26.92 47.26
CA MET A 1 -26.95 -26.18 46.03
C MET A 1 -26.05 -26.71 44.92
N LYS A 2 -26.60 -27.41 43.91
CA LYS A 2 -25.84 -27.94 42.77
C LYS A 2 -26.01 -26.99 41.60
N PHE A 3 -24.96 -26.29 41.19
CA PHE A 3 -24.96 -25.52 39.95
C PHE A 3 -24.37 -26.40 38.85
N SER A 4 -25.22 -26.89 37.94
CA SER A 4 -24.81 -27.62 36.74
C SER A 4 -24.19 -26.66 35.74
N ILE A 5 -22.94 -26.92 35.37
CA ILE A 5 -22.23 -26.22 34.29
C ILE A 5 -22.70 -26.85 32.96
N VAL A 6 -23.53 -26.13 32.20
CA VAL A 6 -23.80 -26.48 30.80
C VAL A 6 -22.71 -25.86 29.95
N ALA A 7 -21.78 -26.69 29.48
CA ALA A 7 -20.76 -26.29 28.52
C ALA A 7 -21.40 -26.20 27.11
N ILE A 8 -21.58 -24.98 26.61
CA ILE A 8 -22.01 -24.74 25.23
C ILE A 8 -20.78 -24.83 24.32
N ALA A 9 -20.63 -25.95 23.64
CA ALA A 9 -19.61 -26.13 22.61
C ALA A 9 -20.02 -25.38 21.33
N THR A 10 -19.42 -24.23 21.05
CA THR A 10 -19.60 -23.50 19.79
C THR A 10 -18.71 -24.13 18.71
N ALA A 11 -19.30 -24.77 17.72
CA ALA A 11 -18.59 -25.29 16.56
C ALA A 11 -18.19 -24.14 15.62
N LEU A 12 -16.88 -23.87 15.50
CA LEU A 12 -16.34 -22.95 14.51
C LEU A 12 -16.33 -23.64 13.14
N VAL A 13 -17.29 -23.30 12.27
CA VAL A 13 -17.23 -23.69 10.85
C VAL A 13 -16.22 -22.79 10.15
N SER A 14 -15.03 -23.32 9.84
CA SER A 14 -14.04 -22.62 9.03
C SER A 14 -14.47 -22.65 7.56
N VAL A 15 -14.98 -21.52 7.04
CA VAL A 15 -15.21 -21.37 5.59
C VAL A 15 -13.85 -21.29 4.91
N ARG A 16 -13.48 -22.32 4.14
CA ARG A 16 -12.29 -22.27 3.29
C ARG A 16 -12.66 -21.64 1.95
N VAL A 17 -12.08 -20.49 1.65
CA VAL A 17 -12.14 -19.92 0.30
C VAL A 17 -11.12 -20.68 -0.55
N ALA A 18 -11.58 -21.43 -1.55
CA ALA A 18 -10.71 -22.06 -2.53
C ALA A 18 -10.18 -20.97 -3.48
N ALA A 19 -8.87 -20.84 -3.60
CA ALA A 19 -8.27 -20.03 -4.67
C ALA A 19 -8.48 -20.77 -6.00
N ALA A 20 -9.12 -20.12 -6.96
CA ALA A 20 -9.22 -20.66 -8.32
C ALA A 20 -7.82 -20.65 -8.97
N PRO A 21 -7.39 -21.74 -9.63
CA PRO A 21 -6.17 -21.71 -10.42
C PRO A 21 -6.36 -20.74 -11.59
N VAL A 22 -5.37 -19.86 -11.80
CA VAL A 22 -5.33 -18.99 -12.97
C VAL A 22 -4.93 -19.86 -14.17
N ASP A 23 -5.85 -20.13 -15.08
CA ASP A 23 -5.66 -20.98 -16.26
C ASP A 23 -5.09 -20.20 -17.47
N ASN A 24 -4.83 -18.91 -17.30
CA ASN A 24 -4.22 -18.07 -18.31
C ASN A 24 -2.70 -18.28 -18.39
N ALA A 25 -2.20 -19.00 -19.40
CA ALA A 25 -0.76 -19.19 -19.63
C ALA A 25 0.04 -17.86 -19.79
N ASN A 26 -0.62 -16.76 -20.15
CA ASN A 26 -0.03 -15.43 -20.26
C ASN A 26 -0.09 -14.61 -18.96
N TRP A 27 -0.55 -15.19 -17.84
CA TRP A 27 -0.63 -14.49 -16.56
C TRP A 27 0.67 -13.78 -16.14
N PRO A 28 1.91 -14.28 -16.40
CA PRO A 28 3.12 -13.56 -16.00
C PRO A 28 3.30 -12.27 -16.81
N ALA A 29 3.03 -12.32 -18.11
CA ALA A 29 3.09 -11.14 -18.97
C ALA A 29 1.98 -10.14 -18.63
N GLU A 30 0.79 -10.61 -18.23
CA GLU A 30 -0.27 -9.74 -17.74
C GLU A 30 0.07 -9.09 -16.39
N LEU A 31 0.71 -9.82 -15.46
CA LEU A 31 1.22 -9.24 -14.22
C LEU A 31 2.32 -8.21 -14.48
N LEU A 32 3.26 -8.51 -15.37
CA LEU A 32 4.30 -7.56 -15.77
C LEU A 32 3.71 -6.32 -16.45
N LYS A 33 2.66 -6.48 -17.28
CA LYS A 33 1.92 -5.34 -17.87
C LYS A 33 1.22 -4.48 -16.81
N ARG A 34 0.74 -5.09 -15.72
CA ARG A 34 0.17 -4.35 -14.56
C ARG A 34 1.24 -3.60 -13.77
N GLN A 35 2.49 -4.03 -13.86
CA GLN A 35 3.61 -3.33 -13.24
C GLN A 35 4.19 -2.25 -14.16
N ALA A 36 4.28 -2.44 -15.48
CA ALA A 36 4.84 -1.47 -16.45
C ALA A 36 5.98 -0.58 -15.89
N PRO A 37 7.10 -1.16 -15.41
CA PRO A 37 8.18 -0.39 -14.81
C PRO A 37 8.72 0.67 -15.76
N GLY A 38 9.09 1.83 -15.21
CA GLY A 38 9.58 2.96 -16.00
C GLY A 38 8.51 3.95 -16.44
N THR A 39 7.23 3.64 -16.21
CA THR A 39 6.14 4.60 -16.49
C THR A 39 5.90 5.54 -15.30
N PRO A 40 5.40 6.76 -15.54
CA PRO A 40 5.04 7.68 -14.47
C PRO A 40 4.01 7.12 -13.47
N LEU A 41 2.99 6.40 -13.95
CA LEU A 41 2.01 5.73 -13.09
C LEU A 41 2.67 4.64 -12.22
N TYR A 42 3.58 3.85 -12.80
CA TYR A 42 4.32 2.86 -12.02
C TYR A 42 5.13 3.51 -10.91
N TYR A 43 5.86 4.59 -11.21
CA TYR A 43 6.63 5.29 -10.19
C TYR A 43 5.74 5.88 -9.10
N CYS A 44 4.57 6.42 -9.43
CA CYS A 44 3.64 6.87 -8.40
C CYS A 44 3.19 5.72 -7.48
N HIS A 45 2.80 4.58 -8.07
CA HIS A 45 2.39 3.40 -7.33
C HIS A 45 3.52 2.82 -6.46
N ASP A 46 4.74 2.79 -6.99
CA ASP A 46 5.92 2.28 -6.28
C ASP A 46 6.32 3.19 -5.11
N ASN A 47 6.33 4.52 -5.30
CA ASN A 47 6.58 5.47 -4.21
C ASN A 47 5.54 5.31 -3.08
N CYS A 48 4.25 5.23 -3.41
CA CYS A 48 3.22 5.00 -2.40
C CYS A 48 3.37 3.64 -1.69
N GLY A 49 3.72 2.59 -2.43
CA GLY A 49 3.98 1.25 -1.87
C GLY A 49 5.19 1.22 -0.94
N GLN A 50 6.31 1.82 -1.34
CA GLN A 50 7.51 1.90 -0.52
C GLN A 50 7.32 2.83 0.68
N ALA A 51 6.51 3.88 0.59
CA ALA A 51 6.14 4.70 1.74
C ALA A 51 5.35 3.87 2.78
N VAL A 52 4.42 3.01 2.36
CA VAL A 52 3.70 2.08 3.24
C VAL A 52 4.63 1.07 3.88
N ALA A 53 5.63 0.57 3.15
CA ALA A 53 6.65 -0.31 3.71
C ALA A 53 7.51 0.43 4.76
N GLY A 54 8.01 1.61 4.39
CA GLY A 54 8.84 2.46 5.23
C GLY A 54 8.16 2.86 6.54
N SER A 55 6.85 3.18 6.49
CA SER A 55 6.09 3.61 7.68
C SER A 55 5.97 2.54 8.77
N ARG A 56 6.29 1.28 8.45
CA ARG A 56 6.26 0.16 9.41
C ARG A 56 7.56 0.02 10.21
N LYS A 57 8.60 0.77 9.85
CA LYS A 57 9.92 0.72 10.49
C LYS A 57 9.99 1.68 11.67
N THR A 58 10.77 1.35 12.69
CA THR A 58 11.04 2.27 13.80
C THR A 58 11.77 3.51 13.30
N GLY A 59 11.38 4.71 13.76
CA GLY A 59 12.06 5.95 13.41
C GLY A 59 11.84 6.43 11.97
N TYR A 60 10.83 5.90 11.26
CA TYR A 60 10.58 6.20 9.85
C TYR A 60 10.45 7.71 9.53
N CYS A 61 10.04 8.54 10.47
CA CYS A 61 9.98 10.00 10.27
C CYS A 61 11.32 10.67 9.96
N SER A 62 12.45 10.03 10.25
CA SER A 62 13.80 10.49 9.87
C SER A 62 14.45 9.62 8.79
N SER A 63 13.74 8.62 8.25
CA SER A 63 14.22 7.80 7.14
C SER A 63 14.19 8.59 5.84
N ILE A 64 15.35 8.73 5.20
CA ILE A 64 15.48 9.38 3.89
C ILE A 64 14.56 8.71 2.86
N ALA A 65 14.49 7.37 2.89
CA ALA A 65 13.68 6.61 1.95
C ALA A 65 12.18 6.86 2.18
N PHE A 66 11.71 6.80 3.43
CA PHE A 66 10.31 7.08 3.74
C PHE A 66 9.92 8.51 3.36
N ILE A 67 10.72 9.51 3.75
CA ILE A 67 10.44 10.92 3.46
C ILE A 67 10.34 11.15 1.95
N HIS A 68 11.30 10.61 1.18
CA HIS A 68 11.31 10.72 -0.27
C HIS A 68 10.06 10.08 -0.90
N ASN A 69 9.80 8.82 -0.55
CA ASN A 69 8.71 8.05 -1.14
C ASN A 69 7.34 8.62 -0.75
N TYR A 70 7.20 9.08 0.50
CA TYR A 70 5.98 9.71 0.99
C TYR A 70 5.70 11.01 0.25
N ALA A 71 6.70 11.89 0.12
CA ALA A 71 6.56 13.15 -0.59
C ALA A 71 6.16 12.95 -2.06
N ASN A 72 6.83 12.02 -2.76
CA ASN A 72 6.46 11.67 -4.13
C ASN A 72 5.04 11.10 -4.21
N CYS A 73 4.63 10.26 -3.25
CA CYS A 73 3.27 9.75 -3.20
C CYS A 73 2.22 10.87 -3.04
N ILE A 74 2.46 11.84 -2.13
CA ILE A 74 1.58 13.01 -1.96
C ILE A 74 1.50 13.83 -3.25
N GLN A 75 2.62 14.04 -3.95
CA GLN A 75 2.65 14.76 -5.21
C GLN A 75 1.79 14.10 -6.30
N CYS A 76 1.92 12.80 -6.52
CA CYS A 76 1.36 12.16 -7.72
C CYS A 76 0.01 11.46 -7.54
N SER A 77 -0.40 11.15 -6.29
CA SER A 77 -1.53 10.22 -6.05
C SER A 77 -2.92 10.88 -6.07
N GLY A 78 -2.98 12.21 -6.16
CA GLY A 78 -4.21 13.00 -6.15
C GLY A 78 -5.12 12.78 -7.37
N PRO A 79 -6.40 13.20 -7.29
CA PRO A 79 -7.41 12.98 -8.33
C PRO A 79 -7.11 13.68 -9.65
N ASP A 80 -6.34 14.76 -9.62
CA ASP A 80 -5.92 15.51 -10.81
C ASP A 80 -4.71 14.89 -11.53
N ASN A 81 -4.17 13.79 -10.99
CA ASN A 81 -3.01 13.07 -11.48
C ASN A 81 -3.39 11.59 -11.73
N TYR A 82 -2.83 10.64 -10.97
CA TYR A 82 -3.14 9.22 -11.16
C TYR A 82 -4.35 8.72 -10.35
N ASN A 83 -4.86 9.53 -9.43
CA ASN A 83 -6.02 9.21 -8.59
C ASN A 83 -5.92 7.85 -7.87
N ILE A 84 -4.74 7.55 -7.33
CA ILE A 84 -4.48 6.28 -6.61
C ILE A 84 -4.45 6.42 -5.09
N TRP A 85 -4.63 7.63 -4.56
CA TRP A 85 -4.56 7.89 -3.12
C TRP A 85 -5.50 7.00 -2.29
N GLY A 86 -6.67 6.67 -2.83
CA GLY A 86 -7.67 5.79 -2.18
C GLY A 86 -7.12 4.42 -1.79
N TYR A 87 -6.08 3.91 -2.46
CA TYR A 87 -5.47 2.63 -2.14
C TYR A 87 -4.49 2.68 -0.95
N TYR A 88 -3.96 3.85 -0.62
CA TYR A 88 -2.87 4.01 0.34
C TYR A 88 -3.24 4.85 1.57
N ASN A 89 -4.28 5.68 1.45
CA ASN A 89 -4.60 6.71 2.43
C ASN A 89 -4.79 6.18 3.86
N THR A 90 -5.39 5.00 4.04
CA THR A 90 -5.67 4.41 5.35
C THR A 90 -4.40 4.15 6.16
N THR A 91 -3.28 3.89 5.48
CA THR A 91 -1.97 3.69 6.12
C THR A 91 -1.15 4.98 6.14
N LEU A 92 -1.16 5.75 5.05
CA LEU A 92 -0.28 6.90 4.90
C LEU A 92 -0.78 8.18 5.60
N ILE A 93 -2.08 8.34 5.82
CA ILE A 93 -2.61 9.45 6.65
C ILE A 93 -2.08 9.36 8.09
N PRO A 94 -2.27 8.25 8.84
CA PRO A 94 -1.77 8.20 10.21
C PRO A 94 -0.23 8.24 10.28
N ALA A 95 0.47 7.61 9.32
CA ALA A 95 1.93 7.64 9.28
C ALA A 95 2.49 9.05 9.04
N GLY A 96 2.01 9.74 8.00
CA GLY A 96 2.44 11.11 7.72
C GLY A 96 2.04 12.08 8.83
N GLY A 97 0.83 11.92 9.38
CA GLY A 97 0.35 12.72 10.50
C GLY A 97 1.24 12.60 11.74
N ALA A 98 1.72 11.39 12.08
CA ALA A 98 2.66 11.18 13.18
C ALA A 98 4.02 11.86 12.96
N CYS A 99 4.42 12.09 11.70
CA CYS A 99 5.63 12.82 11.33
C CYS A 99 5.40 14.33 11.11
N GLY A 100 4.16 14.82 11.19
CA GLY A 100 3.82 16.22 10.89
C GLY A 100 3.85 16.56 9.40
N PHE A 101 3.71 15.57 8.52
CA PHE A 101 3.71 15.77 7.06
C PHE A 101 2.28 16.03 6.53
N PRO A 102 2.13 16.62 5.32
CA PRO A 102 0.84 16.75 4.66
C PRO A 102 0.17 15.39 4.45
N THR A 103 -1.13 15.29 4.72
CA THR A 103 -1.88 14.03 4.61
C THR A 103 -2.91 14.02 3.48
N THR A 104 -2.86 15.02 2.61
CA THR A 104 -3.72 15.15 1.43
C THR A 104 -2.81 15.30 0.21
N PRO A 105 -3.08 14.60 -0.90
CA PRO A 105 -2.33 14.77 -2.12
C PRO A 105 -2.33 16.21 -2.63
N ASP A 106 -1.28 16.58 -3.35
CA ASP A 106 -1.20 17.89 -3.98
C ASP A 106 -2.33 18.05 -5.01
N SER A 107 -2.90 19.26 -5.07
CA SER A 107 -3.95 19.60 -6.01
C SER A 107 -3.40 20.05 -7.37
N GLY A 108 -4.21 19.93 -8.42
CA GLY A 108 -3.82 20.26 -9.78
C GLY A 108 -2.86 19.25 -10.39
N THR A 109 -2.56 19.45 -11.68
CA THR A 109 -1.60 18.61 -12.42
C THR A 109 -0.20 18.84 -11.88
N GLN A 110 0.43 17.76 -11.44
CA GLN A 110 1.78 17.74 -10.92
C GLN A 110 2.74 17.14 -11.97
N PRO A 111 4.05 17.48 -11.91
CA PRO A 111 5.06 16.78 -12.70
C PRO A 111 5.14 15.30 -12.31
N ASP A 112 5.49 14.46 -13.28
CA ASP A 112 5.77 13.04 -13.05
C ASP A 112 6.88 12.86 -12.01
N VAL A 113 6.69 11.92 -11.09
CA VAL A 113 7.67 11.57 -10.05
C VAL A 113 8.68 10.53 -10.56
N GLY A 114 9.88 10.56 -9.99
CA GLY A 114 10.92 9.57 -10.25
C GLY A 114 10.71 8.24 -9.51
N PRO A 115 11.61 7.26 -9.73
CA PRO A 115 11.56 5.97 -9.05
C PRO A 115 11.67 6.13 -7.53
N ALA A 116 11.05 5.20 -6.79
CA ALA A 116 11.12 5.17 -5.33
C ALA A 116 12.52 4.77 -4.84
N ILE A 117 12.85 5.19 -3.61
CA ILE A 117 13.98 4.63 -2.87
C ILE A 117 13.50 3.32 -2.21
N PRO A 118 14.16 2.17 -2.42
CA PRO A 118 13.73 0.92 -1.81
C PRO A 118 13.70 1.01 -0.28
N ASP A 119 12.52 0.89 0.33
CA ASP A 119 12.34 0.98 1.80
C ASP A 119 11.68 -0.27 2.38
N GLY A 120 11.85 -1.42 1.73
CA GLY A 120 11.31 -2.70 2.19
C GLY A 120 10.05 -3.12 1.44
N GLY A 121 10.17 -3.23 0.13
CA GLY A 121 9.20 -3.87 -0.75
C GLY A 121 9.95 -4.43 -1.95
N VAL A 122 10.87 -5.36 -1.73
CA VAL A 122 11.24 -6.28 -2.81
C VAL A 122 10.06 -7.24 -2.91
N TRP A 123 9.09 -6.89 -3.77
CA TRP A 123 8.18 -7.89 -4.28
C TRP A 123 9.05 -8.90 -5.04
N PRO A 124 9.09 -10.19 -4.64
CA PRO A 124 9.69 -11.21 -5.50
C PRO A 124 8.98 -11.28 -6.86
#